data_AF-A0A7C5WBH2-F1
#
_entry.id   AF-A0A7C5WBH2-F1
#
_cell.length_a   1.000
_cell.length_b   1.000
_cell.length_c   1.000
_cell.angle_alpha   90.00
_cell.angle_beta   90.00
_cell.angle_gamma   90.00
#
_symmetry.space_group_name_H-M   'P 1'
#
loop_
_entity.id
_entity.type
_entity.pdbx_description
1 polymer ?
#
loop_
_entity_poly.entity_id
_entity_poly.type
_entity_poly.pdbx_seq_one_letter_code
_entity_poly.pdbx_strand_id
1 'polypeptide(L)' 'MGTGLKVRKQFILDPDKIKTVKEIVNAETDTEAINRAMDIVIANSKILTTLKSIKGKGNIQDIYGS' A
#
# COMPACT_ATOMS: atom_id res chain seq x y z
N MET A 1 -21.49 -7.52 -5.02
CA MET A 1 -20.36 -6.74 -4.47
C MET A 1 -20.35 -6.97 -2.97
N GLY A 2 -19.36 -7.69 -2.44
CA GLY A 2 -19.33 -8.05 -1.02
C GLY A 2 -19.06 -6.82 -0.16
N THR A 3 -20.04 -6.38 0.63
CA THR A 3 -19.82 -5.40 1.68
C THR A 3 -19.01 -6.07 2.80
N GLY A 4 -17.68 -5.91 2.74
CA GLY A 4 -16.82 -6.30 3.86
C GLY A 4 -17.29 -5.64 5.16
N LEU A 5 -17.16 -6.34 6.28
CA LEU A 5 -17.55 -5.84 7.60
C LEU A 5 -16.86 -4.49 7.87
N LYS A 6 -17.64 -3.42 8.04
CA LYS A 6 -17.14 -2.10 8.41
C LYS A 6 -17.32 -1.89 9.91
N VAL A 7 -16.25 -1.57 10.61
CA VAL A 7 -16.27 -1.25 12.04
C VAL A 7 -15.94 0.23 12.21
N ARG A 8 -16.79 0.97 12.93
CA ARG A 8 -16.52 2.37 13.27
C ARG A 8 -15.54 2.42 14.44
N LYS A 9 -14.45 3.17 14.27
CA LYS A 9 -13.48 3.47 15.33
C LYS A 9 -13.29 4.97 15.40
N GLN A 10 -13.05 5.49 16.61
CA GLN A 10 -12.71 6.89 16.82
C GLN A 10 -11.20 7.01 16.97
N PHE A 11 -10.60 7.91 16.20
CA PHE A 11 -9.17 8.19 16.22
C PHE A 11 -8.94 9.69 16.36
N ILE A 12 -7.85 10.06 17.01
CA ILE A 12 -7.32 11.42 16.99
C ILE A 12 -6.21 11.41 15.96
N LEU A 13 -6.42 12.11 14.84
CA LEU A 13 -5.49 12.16 13.72
C LEU A 13 -5.05 13.60 13.51
N ASP A 14 -3.82 13.73 13.01
CA ASP A 14 -3.26 15.02 12.63
C ASP A 14 -3.97 15.52 11.35
N PRO A 15 -4.65 16.68 11.40
CA PRO A 15 -5.46 17.17 10.28
C PRO A 15 -4.63 17.44 9.02
N ASP A 16 -3.38 17.88 9.17
CA ASP A 16 -2.51 18.20 8.03
C ASP A 16 -2.06 16.92 7.31
N LYS A 17 -1.82 15.85 8.08
CA LYS A 17 -1.54 14.52 7.52
C LYS A 17 -2.76 13.97 6.79
N ILE A 18 -3.97 14.12 7.34
CA ILE A 18 -5.19 13.62 6.69
C ILE A 18 -5.45 14.35 5.37
N LYS A 19 -5.29 15.67 5.36
CA LYS A 19 -5.38 16.47 4.13
C LYS A 19 -4.38 16.00 3.08
N THR A 20 -3.11 15.84 3.47
CA THR A 20 -2.06 15.38 2.58
C THR A 20 -2.36 13.98 2.02
N VAL A 21 -2.82 13.05 2.86
CA VAL A 21 -3.17 11.70 2.43
C VAL A 21 -4.36 11.73 1.46
N LYS A 22 -5.38 12.55 1.70
CA LYS A 22 -6.52 12.73 0.77
C LYS A 22 -6.07 13.16 -0.62
N GLU A 23 -5.13 14.10 -0.69
CA GLU A 23 -4.58 14.58 -1.96
C GLU A 23 -3.78 13.47 -2.66
N ILE A 24 -2.93 12.74 -1.93
CA ILE A 24 -2.13 11.62 -2.48
C ILE A 24 -3.01 10.53 -3.08
N VAL A 25 -4.08 10.14 -2.37
CA VAL A 25 -4.93 9.00 -2.78
C VAL A 25 -6.19 9.43 -3.53
N ASN A 26 -6.35 10.72 -3.82
CA ASN A 26 -7.52 11.35 -4.43
C ASN A 26 -8.84 10.84 -3.83
N ALA A 27 -9.01 11.06 -2.52
CA ALA A 27 -10.18 10.62 -1.75
C ALA A 27 -11.09 11.80 -1.36
N GLU A 28 -12.39 11.57 -1.40
CA GLU A 28 -13.39 12.58 -1.04
C GLU A 28 -13.54 12.71 0.48
N THR A 29 -13.45 11.58 1.19
CA THR A 29 -13.65 11.51 2.65
C THR A 29 -12.40 11.03 3.39
N ASP A 30 -12.25 11.43 4.65
CA ASP A 30 -11.13 11.00 5.49
C ASP A 30 -11.14 9.49 5.71
N THR A 31 -12.32 8.88 5.81
CA THR A 31 -12.49 7.42 5.92
C THR A 31 -11.96 6.72 4.68
N GLU A 32 -12.29 7.22 3.50
CA GLU A 32 -11.78 6.68 2.24
C GLU A 32 -10.26 6.83 2.14
N ALA A 33 -9.75 8.01 2.51
CA ALA A 33 -8.32 8.29 2.47
C ALA A 33 -7.52 7.33 3.33
N ILE A 34 -7.97 7.10 4.57
CA ILE A 34 -7.34 6.17 5.51
C ILE A 34 -7.44 4.72 5.01
N ASN A 35 -8.58 4.29 4.45
CA ASN A 35 -8.71 2.94 3.90
C ASN A 35 -7.75 2.72 2.73
N ARG A 36 -7.71 3.64 1.75
CA ARG A 36 -6.80 3.55 0.61
C ARG A 36 -5.34 3.57 1.04
N ALA A 37 -4.99 4.40 2.03
CA ALA A 37 -3.64 4.44 2.58
C ALA A 37 -3.24 3.10 3.21
N MET A 38 -4.14 2.44 3.97
CA MET A 38 -3.90 1.10 4.51
C MET A 38 -3.68 0.07 3.39
N ASP A 39 -4.50 0.11 2.33
CA ASP A 39 -4.35 -0.80 1.19
C ASP A 39 -2.99 -0.65 0.51
N ILE A 40 -2.54 0.59 0.31
CA ILE A 40 -1.23 0.90 -0.28
C ILE A 40 -0.10 0.36 0.60
N VAL A 41 -0.16 0.56 1.92
CA VAL A 41 0.86 0.05 2.85
C VAL A 41 0.93 -1.49 2.82
N ILE A 42 -0.23 -2.15 2.81
CA ILE A 42 -0.31 -3.61 2.70
C ILE A 42 0.27 -4.10 1.37
N ALA A 43 -0.07 -3.44 0.25
CA ALA A 43 0.45 -3.77 -1.07
C ALA A 43 1.98 -3.59 -1.14
N ASN A 44 2.50 -2.48 -0.64
CA ASN A 44 3.93 -2.19 -0.60
C ASN A 44 4.69 -3.25 0.21
N SER A 45 4.16 -3.68 1.35
CA SER A 45 4.76 -4.75 2.16
C SER A 45 4.85 -6.08 1.38
N LYS A 46 3.80 -6.43 0.63
CA LYS A 46 3.80 -7.63 -0.24
C LYS A 46 4.83 -7.51 -1.35
N ILE A 47 4.91 -6.37 -2.04
CA ILE A 47 5.88 -6.11 -3.11
C ILE A 47 7.31 -6.25 -2.58
N LEU A 48 7.62 -5.61 -1.44
CA LEU A 48 8.94 -5.71 -0.82
C LEU A 48 9.31 -7.15 -0.44
N THR A 49 8.34 -7.91 0.07
CA THR A 49 8.55 -9.33 0.41
C THR A 49 8.87 -10.15 -0.84
N THR A 50 8.12 -9.94 -1.93
CA THR A 50 8.36 -10.60 -3.22
C THR A 50 9.72 -10.21 -3.81
N LEU A 51 10.09 -8.92 -3.78
CA LEU A 51 11.40 -8.47 -4.27
C LEU A 51 12.55 -9.10 -3.48
N LYS A 52 12.41 -9.21 -2.15
CA LYS A 52 13.40 -9.90 -1.30
C LYS A 52 13.51 -11.39 -1.64
N SER A 53 12.41 -12.07 -1.92
CA SER A 53 12.42 -13.50 -2.27
C SER A 53 13.02 -13.77 -3.65
N ILE A 54 12.88 -12.84 -4.60
CA ILE A 54 13.47 -12.93 -5.95
C ILE A 54 14.97 -12.59 -5.93
N LYS A 55 15.41 -11.61 -5.12
CA LYS A 55 16.82 -11.20 -5.03
C LYS A 55 17.78 -12.37 -4.69
N GLY A 56 17.29 -13.41 -4.01
CA GLY A 56 18.06 -14.63 -3.71
C GLY A 56 17.96 -15.74 -4.75
N LYS A 57 17.15 -15.59 -5.80
CA LYS A 57 16.88 -16.63 -6.82
C LYS A 57 17.28 -16.23 -8.25
N GLY A 58 17.73 -14.99 -8.45
CA GLY A 58 18.18 -14.51 -9.75
C GLY A 58 19.57 -15.02 -10.11
N ASN A 59 19.68 -16.26 -10.58
CA ASN A 59 20.74 -16.59 -11.53
C ASN A 59 20.42 -15.83 -12.83
N ILE A 60 21.02 -14.65 -12.99
CA ILE A 60 21.08 -14.00 -14.30
C ILE A 60 21.89 -14.98 -15.15
N GLN A 61 21.21 -15.75 -16.00
CA GLN A 61 21.91 -16.46 -17.07
C GLN A 61 22.48 -15.39 -17.97
N ASP A 62 23.80 -15.25 -17.93
CA ASP A 62 24.53 -14.42 -18.85
C ASP A 62 24.36 -15.01 -20.25
N ILE A 63 23.46 -14.42 -21.02
CA ILE A 63 23.16 -14.80 -22.41
C ILE A 63 24.21 -14.22 -23.39
N TYR A 64 25.28 -13.59 -22.88
CA TYR A 64 26.40 -13.08 -23.67
C TYR A 64 27.73 -13.75 -23.27
N GLY A 65 27.75 -15.08 -23.16
CA GLY A 65 28.97 -15.86 -23.23
C GLY A 65 29.19 -16.33 -24.67
N SER A 66 29.97 -15.57 -25.44
CA SER A 66 30.46 -15.93 -26.79
C SER A 66 31.70 -16.80 -26.69
#